data_AF-A0A4R8GJ96-F1
#
_entry.id   AF-A0A4R8GJ96-F1
#
_cell.length_a   1.000
_cell.length_b   1.000
_cell.length_c   1.000
_cell.angle_alpha   90.00
_cell.angle_beta   90.00
_cell.angle_gamma   90.00
#
_symmetry.space_group_name_H-M   'P 1'
#
loop_
_entity.id
_entity.type
_entity.pdbx_description
1 polymer ?
#
loop_
_entity_poly.entity_id
_entity_poly.type
_entity_poly.pdbx_seq_one_letter_code
_entity_poly.pdbx_strand_id
1 'polypeptide(L)'
;MIDGQVVATGDAVKMGTKQSFQMKFSYPSYVGLPDDIINNEVTAGASYVVTLNTGKIDSEQLNEKLTALKETEQNLENENYDDLQSEALTGDTLHTIGLSYFAQLDMFNKLLAQKNKVKSTRITSASITAIDLNVSYMFGQPRTASSGGLSIDIDRDLHVSMGTEADEDKDKVKAYNMVSGMISSYLEGSIFEQTFGGEAVSTMHILNHANQQGIPVYTINQDNVDSVLPQLEYDSAKKQEFRNLINNGKEITVPERDVTINGWNGTGYIVLNPDDGTGEYIISGGLSGGCTATPIVDFLIFTVIILAIIYLAPIILPIIA
;
A
#
# COMPACT_ATOMS: atom_id res chain seq x y z
N MET A 1 -10.95 -14.24 9.32
CA MET A 1 -12.40 -14.56 9.18
C MET A 1 -12.82 -14.32 7.74
N ILE A 2 -13.91 -14.94 7.29
CA ILE A 2 -14.58 -14.59 6.03
C ILE A 2 -16.04 -14.34 6.40
N ASP A 3 -16.58 -13.18 6.04
CA ASP A 3 -17.95 -12.76 6.34
C ASP A 3 -18.33 -12.92 7.83
N GLY A 4 -17.41 -12.52 8.71
CA GLY A 4 -17.59 -12.61 10.17
C GLY A 4 -17.47 -14.02 10.75
N GLN A 5 -17.17 -15.03 9.93
CA GLN A 5 -17.00 -16.41 10.38
C GLN A 5 -15.53 -16.81 10.44
N VAL A 6 -15.15 -17.49 11.53
CA VAL A 6 -13.84 -18.11 11.66
C VAL A 6 -13.80 -19.37 10.78
N VAL A 7 -13.10 -19.28 9.65
CA VAL A 7 -12.98 -20.39 8.68
C VAL A 7 -11.72 -21.23 8.87
N ALA A 8 -10.75 -20.73 9.64
CA ALA A 8 -9.49 -21.41 9.92
C ALA A 8 -8.91 -20.92 11.25
N THR A 9 -8.26 -21.82 11.98
CA THR A 9 -7.48 -21.54 13.19
C THR A 9 -6.18 -22.34 13.13
N GLY A 10 -5.19 -21.94 13.93
CA GLY A 10 -3.89 -22.61 14.02
C GLY A 10 -3.41 -22.75 15.47
N ASP A 11 -2.24 -23.36 15.63
CA ASP A 11 -1.61 -23.50 16.94
C ASP A 11 -1.20 -22.14 17.51
N ALA A 12 -1.26 -22.01 18.83
CA ALA A 12 -0.84 -20.80 19.51
C ALA A 12 0.68 -20.57 19.31
N VAL A 13 1.03 -19.37 18.85
CA VAL A 13 2.41 -18.91 18.71
C VAL A 13 2.68 -17.71 19.62
N LYS A 14 3.95 -17.45 19.91
CA LYS A 14 4.34 -16.30 20.74
C LYS A 14 4.06 -15.00 19.98
N MET A 15 3.43 -14.02 20.65
CA MET A 15 3.24 -12.67 20.10
C MET A 15 4.57 -12.07 19.63
N GLY A 16 4.54 -11.39 18.48
CA GLY A 16 5.72 -10.84 17.81
C GLY A 16 6.49 -11.87 16.98
N THR A 17 6.05 -13.12 16.89
CA THR A 17 6.68 -14.10 15.99
C THR A 17 6.24 -13.85 14.56
N LYS A 18 7.21 -13.73 13.65
CA LYS A 18 6.98 -13.65 12.21
C LYS A 18 6.44 -14.98 11.67
N GLN A 19 5.44 -14.92 10.81
CA GLN A 19 4.81 -16.05 10.13
C GLN A 19 4.75 -15.76 8.64
N SER A 20 4.82 -16.80 7.82
CA SER A 20 4.61 -16.65 6.38
C SER A 20 3.12 -16.76 6.06
N PHE A 21 2.60 -15.78 5.35
CA PHE A 21 1.25 -15.78 4.80
C PHE A 21 1.36 -15.84 3.28
N GLN A 22 0.73 -16.84 2.67
CA GLN A 22 0.79 -17.03 1.23
C GLN A 22 -0.61 -16.92 0.63
N MET A 23 -0.73 -16.12 -0.44
CA MET A 23 -1.95 -16.02 -1.23
C MET A 23 -1.71 -16.59 -2.62
N LYS A 24 -2.66 -17.40 -3.10
CA LYS A 24 -2.64 -17.96 -4.45
C LYS A 24 -3.81 -17.44 -5.28
N PHE A 25 -3.52 -16.79 -6.39
CA PHE A 25 -4.50 -16.25 -7.34
C PHE A 25 -4.63 -17.16 -8.56
N SER A 26 -5.78 -17.81 -8.71
CA SER A 26 -6.04 -18.66 -9.88
C SER A 26 -6.73 -17.87 -10.99
N TYR A 27 -6.17 -17.91 -12.20
CA TYR A 27 -6.73 -17.31 -13.41
C TYR A 27 -6.77 -18.34 -14.55
N PRO A 28 -7.63 -18.17 -15.57
CA PRO A 28 -7.61 -19.02 -16.75
C PRO A 28 -6.21 -19.03 -17.39
N SER A 29 -5.71 -20.22 -17.75
CA SER A 29 -4.31 -20.45 -18.13
C SER A 29 -3.81 -19.70 -19.37
N TYR A 30 -4.71 -19.13 -20.18
CA TYR A 30 -4.35 -18.42 -21.41
C TYR A 30 -4.02 -16.93 -21.21
N VAL A 31 -4.16 -16.38 -19.99
CA VAL A 31 -3.97 -14.93 -19.75
C VAL A 31 -2.49 -14.58 -19.53
N GLY A 32 -1.59 -15.55 -19.29
CA GLY A 32 -0.14 -15.31 -19.24
C GLY A 32 0.34 -14.32 -18.16
N LEU A 33 -0.41 -14.20 -17.06
CA LEU A 33 -0.15 -13.22 -16.00
C LEU A 33 1.03 -13.62 -15.10
N PRO A 34 1.71 -12.64 -14.45
CA PRO A 34 2.82 -12.88 -13.53
C PRO A 34 2.38 -13.72 -12.33
N ASP A 35 3.39 -14.21 -11.58
CA ASP A 35 3.30 -15.17 -10.48
C ASP A 35 1.94 -15.22 -9.77
N ASP A 36 1.39 -16.43 -9.72
CA ASP A 36 0.11 -16.72 -9.09
C ASP A 36 0.22 -16.81 -7.57
N ILE A 37 1.42 -16.69 -7.01
CA ILE A 37 1.70 -16.85 -5.58
C ILE A 37 2.38 -15.60 -5.03
N ILE A 38 1.78 -15.00 -4.02
CA ILE A 38 2.33 -13.87 -3.26
C ILE A 38 2.68 -14.36 -1.87
N ASN A 39 3.88 -14.01 -1.40
CA ASN A 39 4.35 -14.36 -0.06
C ASN A 39 4.51 -13.09 0.76
N ASN A 40 3.83 -13.08 1.90
CA ASN A 40 3.87 -12.02 2.88
C ASN A 40 4.41 -12.54 4.20
N GLU A 41 4.96 -11.62 4.98
CA GLU A 41 5.35 -11.87 6.36
C GLU A 41 4.36 -11.16 7.28
N VAL A 42 3.69 -11.91 8.14
CA VAL A 42 2.73 -11.38 9.13
C VAL A 42 3.26 -11.60 10.54
N THR A 43 2.98 -10.67 11.44
CA THR A 43 3.44 -10.73 12.82
C THR A 43 2.32 -11.22 13.73
N ALA A 44 2.58 -12.27 14.51
CA ALA A 44 1.61 -12.78 15.47
C ALA A 44 1.20 -11.70 16.49
N GLY A 45 -0.10 -11.42 16.59
CA GLY A 45 -0.68 -10.38 17.45
C GLY A 45 -0.97 -9.06 16.76
N ALA A 46 -0.52 -8.86 15.52
CA ALA A 46 -1.00 -7.79 14.64
C ALA A 46 -2.30 -8.23 13.94
N SER A 47 -3.07 -7.26 13.46
CA SER A 47 -4.33 -7.49 12.74
C SER A 47 -4.13 -7.18 11.27
N TYR A 48 -4.50 -8.12 10.39
CA TYR A 48 -4.35 -8.01 8.94
C TYR A 48 -5.69 -8.24 8.24
N VAL A 49 -6.02 -7.42 7.26
CA VAL A 49 -7.21 -7.55 6.41
C VAL A 49 -6.80 -7.55 4.95
N VAL A 50 -7.18 -8.61 4.24
CA VAL A 50 -7.02 -8.69 2.78
C VAL A 50 -8.24 -8.05 2.12
N THR A 51 -8.02 -7.03 1.31
CA THR A 51 -9.05 -6.42 0.46
C THR A 51 -8.84 -6.84 -0.98
N LEU A 52 -9.89 -7.39 -1.61
CA LEU A 52 -9.85 -7.80 -3.00
C LEU A 52 -10.57 -6.79 -3.89
N ASN A 53 -9.93 -6.39 -4.99
CA ASN A 53 -10.58 -5.67 -6.09
C ASN A 53 -10.58 -6.55 -7.34
N THR A 54 -11.75 -7.10 -7.67
CA THR A 54 -11.93 -8.01 -8.82
C THR A 54 -12.26 -7.28 -10.13
N GLY A 55 -12.03 -5.96 -10.20
CA GLY A 55 -12.13 -5.17 -11.42
C GLY A 55 -12.54 -3.72 -11.15
N LYS A 56 -13.48 -3.52 -10.22
CA LYS A 56 -13.83 -2.22 -9.65
C LYS A 56 -14.41 -2.43 -8.25
N ILE A 57 -14.23 -1.46 -7.37
CA ILE A 57 -14.96 -1.42 -6.10
C ILE A 57 -16.41 -1.01 -6.36
N ASP A 58 -17.35 -1.73 -5.75
CA ASP A 58 -18.77 -1.34 -5.79
C ASP A 58 -19.07 -0.28 -4.73
N SER A 59 -19.85 0.71 -5.13
CA SER A 59 -20.38 1.73 -4.24
C SER A 59 -21.24 1.12 -3.12
N GLU A 60 -21.94 0.02 -3.40
CA GLU A 60 -22.76 -0.68 -2.40
C GLU A 60 -21.90 -1.24 -1.26
N GLN A 61 -20.83 -1.96 -1.59
CA GLN A 61 -19.90 -2.53 -0.62
C GLN A 61 -19.26 -1.46 0.28
N LEU A 62 -18.88 -0.31 -0.28
CA LEU A 62 -18.32 0.79 0.51
C LEU A 62 -19.40 1.44 1.39
N ASN A 63 -20.61 1.66 0.87
CA ASN A 63 -21.73 2.23 1.63
C ASN A 63 -22.14 1.35 2.82
N GLU A 64 -22.16 0.02 2.64
CA GLU A 64 -22.44 -0.93 3.72
C GLU A 64 -21.43 -0.79 4.85
N LYS A 65 -20.12 -0.75 4.53
CA LYS A 65 -19.05 -0.57 5.51
C LYS A 65 -19.13 0.77 6.23
N LEU A 66 -19.40 1.84 5.50
CA LEU A 66 -19.58 3.16 6.08
C LEU A 66 -20.81 3.25 7.00
N THR A 67 -21.88 2.51 6.68
CA THR A 67 -23.08 2.44 7.53
C THR A 67 -22.76 1.71 8.83
N ALA A 68 -22.07 0.58 8.77
CA ALA A 68 -21.64 -0.17 9.96
C ALA A 68 -20.72 0.66 10.88
N LEU A 69 -19.80 1.45 10.29
CA LEU A 69 -18.94 2.35 11.06
C LEU A 69 -19.75 3.47 11.74
N LYS A 70 -20.75 4.06 11.06
CA LYS A 70 -21.66 5.07 11.66
C LYS A 70 -22.51 4.51 12.79
N GLU A 71 -22.99 3.28 12.67
CA GLU A 71 -23.71 2.62 13.76
C GLU A 71 -22.80 2.40 14.97
N THR A 72 -21.55 2.01 14.73
CA THR A 72 -20.55 1.84 15.79
C THR A 72 -20.21 3.18 16.47
N GLU A 73 -20.10 4.26 15.71
CA GLU A 73 -19.92 5.63 16.23
C GLU A 73 -21.04 5.99 17.20
N GLN A 74 -22.31 5.81 16.78
CA GLN A 74 -23.47 6.13 17.61
C GLN A 74 -23.51 5.29 18.89
N ASN A 75 -23.12 4.01 18.82
CA ASN A 75 -23.04 3.17 20.02
C ASN A 75 -21.96 3.67 20.99
N LEU A 76 -20.79 4.09 20.48
CA LEU A 76 -19.72 4.68 21.29
C LEU A 76 -20.14 6.00 21.95
N GLU A 77 -20.81 6.89 21.21
CA GLU A 77 -21.31 8.18 21.73
C GLU A 77 -22.35 7.99 22.84
N ASN A 78 -23.17 6.95 22.74
CA ASN A 78 -24.19 6.61 23.73
C ASN A 78 -23.66 5.78 24.90
N GLU A 79 -22.35 5.59 25.01
CA GLU A 79 -21.69 4.72 26.00
C GLU A 79 -22.26 3.29 26.01
N ASN A 80 -22.79 2.83 24.87
CA ASN A 80 -23.33 1.49 24.70
C ASN A 80 -22.22 0.55 24.21
N TYR A 81 -21.62 -0.17 25.16
CA TYR A 81 -20.51 -1.09 24.91
C TYR A 81 -20.92 -2.55 24.72
N ASP A 82 -22.20 -2.88 24.94
CA ASP A 82 -22.65 -4.28 24.98
C ASP A 82 -22.50 -4.98 23.61
N ASP A 83 -22.61 -4.24 22.52
CA ASP A 83 -22.50 -4.73 21.14
C ASP A 83 -21.13 -4.46 20.48
N LEU A 84 -20.16 -3.86 21.21
CA LEU A 84 -18.86 -3.48 20.64
C LEU A 84 -17.92 -4.67 20.50
N GLN A 85 -17.85 -5.21 19.29
CA GLN A 85 -16.91 -6.27 18.91
C GLN A 85 -15.60 -5.65 18.36
N SER A 86 -14.58 -5.52 19.21
CA SER A 86 -13.30 -4.87 18.86
C SER A 86 -12.62 -5.46 17.61
N GLU A 87 -12.72 -6.78 17.41
CA GLU A 87 -12.19 -7.46 16.22
C GLU A 87 -12.97 -7.08 14.95
N ALA A 88 -14.31 -7.03 15.02
CA ALA A 88 -15.15 -6.63 13.90
C ALA A 88 -14.89 -5.17 13.52
N LEU A 89 -14.80 -4.28 14.51
CA LEU A 89 -14.48 -2.88 14.28
C LEU A 89 -13.09 -2.69 13.65
N THR A 90 -12.08 -3.40 14.14
CA THR A 90 -10.74 -3.37 13.55
C THR A 90 -10.77 -3.87 12.10
N GLY A 91 -11.48 -4.97 11.86
CA GLY A 91 -11.65 -5.54 10.53
C GLY A 91 -12.35 -4.58 9.56
N ASP A 92 -13.47 -3.99 9.98
CA ASP A 92 -14.25 -3.05 9.15
C ASP A 92 -13.50 -1.75 8.87
N THR A 93 -12.76 -1.25 9.85
CA THR A 93 -11.85 -0.10 9.69
C THR A 93 -10.82 -0.38 8.60
N LEU A 94 -10.04 -1.46 8.77
CA LEU A 94 -8.96 -1.82 7.86
C LEU A 94 -9.48 -2.14 6.46
N HIS A 95 -10.62 -2.83 6.36
CA HIS A 95 -11.26 -3.11 5.09
C HIS A 95 -11.73 -1.82 4.39
N THR A 96 -12.30 -0.88 5.14
CA THR A 96 -12.76 0.40 4.57
C THR A 96 -11.58 1.21 4.02
N ILE A 97 -10.43 1.20 4.70
CA ILE A 97 -9.20 1.82 4.19
C ILE A 97 -8.79 1.18 2.85
N GLY A 98 -8.76 -0.16 2.78
CA GLY A 98 -8.42 -0.88 1.54
C GLY A 98 -9.40 -0.61 0.38
N LEU A 99 -10.71 -0.61 0.66
CA LEU A 99 -11.73 -0.28 -0.34
C LEU A 99 -11.60 1.16 -0.82
N SER A 100 -11.35 2.09 0.10
CA SER A 100 -11.17 3.52 -0.20
C SER A 100 -9.95 3.77 -1.06
N TYR A 101 -8.83 3.09 -0.78
CA TYR A 101 -7.63 3.12 -1.61
C TYR A 101 -7.95 2.70 -3.05
N PHE A 102 -8.56 1.53 -3.23
CA PHE A 102 -8.86 1.00 -4.58
C PHE A 102 -9.86 1.89 -5.33
N ALA A 103 -10.88 2.40 -4.65
CA ALA A 103 -11.85 3.31 -5.24
C ALA A 103 -11.21 4.61 -5.76
N GLN A 104 -10.32 5.23 -4.97
CA GLN A 104 -9.59 6.42 -5.39
C GLN A 104 -8.67 6.12 -6.57
N LEU A 105 -7.92 5.01 -6.50
CA LEU A 105 -7.03 4.61 -7.59
C LEU A 105 -7.79 4.35 -8.88
N ASP A 106 -8.91 3.63 -8.83
CA ASP A 106 -9.75 3.35 -10.00
C ASP A 106 -10.29 4.64 -10.64
N MET A 107 -10.61 5.66 -9.84
CA MET A 107 -10.99 6.98 -10.36
C MET A 107 -9.86 7.66 -11.11
N PHE A 108 -8.69 7.79 -10.48
CA PHE A 108 -7.54 8.44 -11.09
C PHE A 108 -7.13 7.72 -12.37
N ASN A 109 -7.12 6.38 -12.33
CA ASN A 109 -6.81 5.55 -13.49
C ASN A 109 -7.83 5.71 -14.61
N LYS A 110 -9.13 5.83 -14.30
CA LYS A 110 -10.15 6.10 -15.32
C LYS A 110 -9.95 7.46 -16.00
N LEU A 111 -9.68 8.51 -15.23
CA LEU A 111 -9.42 9.86 -15.76
C LEU A 111 -8.13 9.89 -16.59
N LEU A 112 -7.07 9.26 -16.08
CA LEU A 112 -5.77 9.18 -16.75
C LEU A 112 -5.86 8.37 -18.04
N ALA A 113 -6.58 7.25 -18.03
CA ALA A 113 -6.82 6.42 -19.20
C ALA A 113 -7.60 7.19 -20.27
N GLN A 114 -8.66 7.90 -19.90
CA GLN A 114 -9.41 8.77 -20.81
C GLN A 114 -8.52 9.86 -21.45
N LYS A 115 -7.72 10.54 -20.63
CA LYS A 115 -6.83 11.62 -21.08
C LYS A 115 -5.76 11.11 -22.05
N ASN A 116 -5.18 9.94 -21.78
CA ASN A 116 -4.11 9.36 -22.59
C ASN A 116 -4.63 8.48 -23.74
N LYS A 117 -5.96 8.39 -23.94
CA LYS A 117 -6.59 7.46 -24.90
C LYS A 117 -6.12 6.01 -24.70
N VAL A 118 -6.00 5.60 -23.45
CA VAL A 118 -5.67 4.22 -23.04
C VAL A 118 -6.95 3.54 -22.57
N LYS A 119 -7.09 2.25 -22.87
CA LYS A 119 -8.06 1.37 -22.22
C LYS A 119 -7.30 0.51 -21.22
N SER A 120 -7.64 0.64 -19.95
CA SER A 120 -7.08 -0.14 -18.86
C SER A 120 -8.20 -0.93 -18.19
N THR A 121 -7.95 -2.20 -17.90
CA THR A 121 -8.85 -3.07 -17.15
C THR A 121 -8.07 -3.76 -16.05
N ARG A 122 -8.52 -3.56 -14.82
CA ARG A 122 -7.96 -4.22 -13.64
C ARG A 122 -8.29 -5.71 -13.69
N ILE A 123 -7.30 -6.53 -13.36
CA ILE A 123 -7.47 -7.94 -13.02
C ILE A 123 -7.48 -8.05 -11.49
N THR A 124 -8.04 -9.13 -10.94
CA THR A 124 -8.06 -9.39 -9.50
C THR A 124 -6.75 -8.99 -8.83
N SER A 125 -6.88 -7.92 -8.05
CA SER A 125 -5.86 -7.21 -7.32
C SER A 125 -6.16 -7.35 -5.83
N ALA A 126 -5.12 -7.24 -5.01
CA ALA A 126 -5.24 -7.39 -3.57
C ALA A 126 -4.38 -6.37 -2.85
N SER A 127 -4.87 -5.95 -1.69
CA SER A 127 -4.10 -5.22 -0.71
C SER A 127 -4.24 -5.86 0.66
N ILE A 128 -3.22 -5.68 1.49
CA ILE A 128 -3.26 -6.00 2.91
C ILE A 128 -3.22 -4.68 3.68
N THR A 129 -4.26 -4.41 4.45
CA THR A 129 -4.24 -3.36 5.46
C THR A 129 -4.00 -3.97 6.83
N ALA A 130 -3.19 -3.32 7.65
CA ALA A 130 -2.83 -3.85 8.95
C ALA A 130 -2.75 -2.81 10.06
N ILE A 131 -2.99 -3.26 11.29
CA ILE A 131 -2.48 -2.63 12.50
C ILE A 131 -1.27 -3.46 12.93
N ASP A 132 -0.09 -2.91 12.72
CA ASP A 132 1.17 -3.59 13.00
C ASP A 132 1.55 -3.56 14.48
N LEU A 133 2.59 -4.32 14.82
CA LEU A 133 3.24 -4.30 16.14
C LEU A 133 4.66 -3.79 16.04
N ASN A 134 5.05 -2.95 17.00
CA ASN A 134 6.45 -2.62 17.24
C ASN A 134 7.08 -3.73 18.10
N VAL A 135 7.89 -4.60 17.48
CA VAL A 135 8.48 -5.77 18.14
C VAL A 135 9.99 -5.60 18.29
N SER A 136 10.50 -5.76 19.52
CA SER A 136 11.94 -5.88 19.75
C SER A 136 12.39 -7.33 19.72
N TYR A 137 13.52 -7.60 19.08
CA TYR A 137 14.08 -8.94 18.94
C TYR A 137 15.42 -9.05 19.67
N MET A 138 15.67 -10.22 20.26
CA MET A 138 16.97 -10.59 20.82
C MET A 138 17.27 -12.02 20.40
N PHE A 139 18.40 -12.23 19.71
CA PHE A 139 18.77 -13.52 19.09
C PHE A 139 17.65 -14.10 18.21
N GLY A 140 16.97 -13.24 17.42
CA GLY A 140 15.88 -13.65 16.53
C GLY A 140 14.57 -13.99 17.23
N GLN A 141 14.48 -13.83 18.56
CA GLN A 141 13.27 -14.12 19.33
C GLN A 141 12.60 -12.83 19.79
N PRO A 142 11.26 -12.72 19.69
CA PRO A 142 10.55 -11.52 20.15
C PRO A 142 10.67 -11.37 21.67
N ARG A 143 10.92 -10.15 22.16
CA ARG A 143 11.10 -9.81 23.58
C ARG A 143 10.03 -8.89 24.11
N THR A 144 9.73 -7.83 23.39
CA THR A 144 8.64 -6.90 23.70
C THR A 144 7.82 -6.67 22.45
N ALA A 145 6.52 -6.45 22.63
CA ALA A 145 5.60 -6.00 21.58
C ALA A 145 4.79 -4.83 22.14
N SER A 146 4.64 -3.78 21.35
CA SER A 146 3.75 -2.66 21.62
C SER A 146 2.94 -2.30 20.38
N SER A 147 1.90 -1.48 20.53
CA SER A 147 1.12 -0.97 19.40
C SER A 147 2.02 -0.36 18.33
N GLY A 148 1.77 -0.72 17.08
CA GLY A 148 2.43 -0.19 15.89
C GLY A 148 1.61 0.90 15.19
N GLY A 149 1.98 1.17 13.95
CA GLY A 149 1.24 2.04 13.05
C GLY A 149 0.16 1.28 12.27
N LEU A 150 -0.62 2.03 11.50
CA LEU A 150 -1.40 1.46 10.41
C LEU A 150 -0.53 1.34 9.16
N SER A 151 -0.72 0.27 8.40
CA SER A 151 -0.04 0.05 7.12
C SER A 151 -1.01 -0.46 6.06
N ILE A 152 -0.66 -0.21 4.81
CA ILE A 152 -1.28 -0.78 3.62
C ILE A 152 -0.17 -1.27 2.71
N ASP A 153 -0.26 -2.50 2.25
CA ASP A 153 0.62 -3.07 1.24
C ASP A 153 -0.23 -3.45 0.03
N ILE A 154 0.16 -3.00 -1.15
CA ILE A 154 -0.52 -3.33 -2.40
C ILE A 154 0.23 -4.50 -3.03
N ASP A 155 -0.01 -5.68 -2.45
CA ASP A 155 0.55 -6.97 -2.85
C ASP A 155 0.50 -7.20 -4.36
N ARG A 156 -0.61 -6.77 -4.99
CA ARG A 156 -0.82 -6.95 -6.42
C ARG A 156 -1.80 -5.95 -6.96
N ASP A 157 -1.31 -5.11 -7.86
CA ASP A 157 -2.12 -4.22 -8.68
C ASP A 157 -1.90 -4.53 -10.17
N LEU A 158 -2.73 -5.43 -10.73
CA LEU A 158 -2.58 -5.85 -12.13
C LEU A 158 -3.60 -5.20 -13.04
N HIS A 159 -3.08 -4.63 -14.12
CA HIS A 159 -3.87 -4.02 -15.19
C HIS A 159 -3.46 -4.56 -16.56
N VAL A 160 -4.46 -4.78 -17.41
CA VAL A 160 -4.25 -4.90 -18.86
C VAL A 160 -4.52 -3.54 -19.47
N SER A 161 -3.46 -2.90 -19.96
CA SER A 161 -3.51 -1.57 -20.58
C SER A 161 -3.20 -1.66 -22.06
N MET A 162 -4.04 -1.06 -22.90
CA MET A 162 -3.86 -1.01 -24.35
C MET A 162 -4.21 0.36 -24.91
N GLY A 163 -3.54 0.71 -26.01
CA GLY A 163 -3.93 1.84 -26.85
C GLY A 163 -5.32 1.71 -27.46
N THR A 164 -5.91 2.84 -27.85
CA THR A 164 -7.15 2.88 -28.65
C THR A 164 -6.93 2.88 -30.16
N GLU A 165 -5.71 3.17 -30.63
CA GLU A 165 -5.33 3.23 -32.05
C GLU A 165 -4.08 2.34 -32.28
N ALA A 166 -3.98 1.69 -33.44
CA ALA A 166 -2.87 0.75 -33.73
C ALA A 166 -1.54 1.50 -33.95
N ASP A 167 -0.46 0.96 -33.37
CA ASP A 167 0.96 1.35 -33.47
C ASP A 167 1.42 2.71 -32.86
N GLU A 168 0.56 3.73 -32.69
CA GLU A 168 0.94 5.04 -32.09
C GLU A 168 0.76 5.15 -30.55
N ASP A 169 0.54 4.03 -29.85
CA ASP A 169 0.06 4.04 -28.47
C ASP A 169 1.00 3.47 -27.41
N LYS A 170 2.18 2.93 -27.76
CA LYS A 170 3.10 2.37 -26.75
C LYS A 170 3.61 3.43 -25.77
N ASP A 171 3.99 4.60 -26.26
CA ASP A 171 4.45 5.70 -25.39
C ASP A 171 3.32 6.25 -24.50
N LYS A 172 2.07 6.23 -25.00
CA LYS A 172 0.90 6.64 -24.20
C LYS A 172 0.57 5.63 -23.11
N VAL A 173 0.63 4.34 -23.43
CA VAL A 173 0.48 3.26 -22.43
C VAL A 173 1.60 3.32 -21.41
N LYS A 174 2.85 3.53 -21.84
CA LYS A 174 4.00 3.72 -20.96
C LYS A 174 3.81 4.91 -20.01
N ALA A 175 3.45 6.09 -20.54
CA ALA A 175 3.19 7.28 -19.73
C ALA A 175 2.01 7.07 -18.76
N TYR A 176 0.94 6.39 -19.22
CA TYR A 176 -0.18 6.00 -18.38
C TYR A 176 0.27 5.09 -17.23
N ASN A 177 1.04 4.04 -17.50
CA ASN A 177 1.52 3.10 -16.48
C ASN A 177 2.42 3.80 -15.46
N MET A 178 3.33 4.68 -15.90
CA MET A 178 4.21 5.44 -15.02
C MET A 178 3.41 6.31 -14.05
N VAL A 179 2.48 7.13 -14.58
CA VAL A 179 1.68 8.04 -13.75
C VAL A 179 0.70 7.27 -12.86
N SER A 180 0.11 6.19 -13.35
CA SER A 180 -0.74 5.29 -12.55
C SER A 180 0.03 4.71 -11.37
N GLY A 181 1.26 4.22 -11.58
CA GLY A 181 2.10 3.69 -10.51
C GLY A 181 2.46 4.76 -9.48
N MET A 182 2.80 5.97 -9.91
CA MET A 182 3.11 7.08 -9.00
C MET A 182 1.88 7.48 -8.17
N ILE A 183 0.70 7.53 -8.78
CA ILE A 183 -0.56 7.81 -8.06
C ILE A 183 -0.86 6.67 -7.08
N SER A 184 -0.75 5.42 -7.53
CA SER A 184 -0.93 4.21 -6.72
C SER A 184 -0.07 4.28 -5.46
N SER A 185 1.24 4.52 -5.60
CA SER A 185 2.11 4.60 -4.43
C SER A 185 1.89 5.86 -3.58
N TYR A 186 1.53 6.99 -4.18
CA TYR A 186 1.14 8.16 -3.39
C TYR A 186 -0.09 7.87 -2.52
N LEU A 187 -1.12 7.21 -3.07
CA LEU A 187 -2.33 6.87 -2.32
C LEU A 187 -2.08 5.95 -1.12
N GLU A 188 -1.05 5.09 -1.16
CA GLU A 188 -0.70 4.20 -0.04
C GLU A 188 -0.38 4.97 1.25
N GLY A 189 0.22 6.16 1.13
CA GLY A 189 0.43 7.05 2.27
C GLY A 189 -0.76 7.96 2.49
N SER A 190 -1.24 8.62 1.43
CA SER A 190 -2.24 9.67 1.55
C SER A 190 -3.59 9.18 2.06
N ILE A 191 -3.94 7.90 1.92
CA ILE A 191 -5.17 7.38 2.53
C ILE A 191 -5.15 7.54 4.05
N PHE A 192 -3.97 7.37 4.68
CA PHE A 192 -3.80 7.59 6.12
C PHE A 192 -3.81 9.07 6.47
N GLU A 193 -3.17 9.93 5.68
CA GLU A 193 -3.17 11.38 5.92
C GLU A 193 -4.57 11.97 5.79
N GLN A 194 -5.32 11.55 4.78
CA GLN A 194 -6.70 11.98 4.56
C GLN A 194 -7.60 11.55 5.71
N THR A 195 -7.40 10.32 6.20
CA THR A 195 -8.25 9.72 7.22
C THR A 195 -7.86 10.25 8.60
N PHE A 196 -6.61 10.08 9.02
CA PHE A 196 -6.15 10.33 10.39
C PHE A 196 -5.43 11.67 10.57
N GLY A 197 -5.13 12.40 9.49
CA GLY A 197 -4.21 13.52 9.53
C GLY A 197 -2.77 13.07 9.83
N GLY A 198 -1.87 14.05 9.97
CA GLY A 198 -0.44 13.79 10.17
C GLY A 198 0.27 13.35 8.88
N GLU A 199 1.56 13.05 9.00
CA GLU A 199 2.39 12.59 7.89
C GLU A 199 2.32 11.06 7.78
N ALA A 200 2.21 10.57 6.55
CA ALA A 200 2.36 9.16 6.22
C ALA A 200 3.62 8.94 5.39
N VAL A 201 3.96 7.67 5.23
CA VAL A 201 5.09 7.22 4.42
C VAL A 201 4.53 6.37 3.29
N SER A 202 5.02 6.65 2.09
CA SER A 202 4.98 5.77 0.92
C SER A 202 6.22 6.09 0.08
N THR A 203 6.52 5.31 -0.96
CA THR A 203 7.67 5.61 -1.84
C THR A 203 7.59 7.05 -2.39
N MET A 204 6.41 7.48 -2.83
CA MET A 204 6.21 8.84 -3.35
C MET A 204 6.29 9.92 -2.26
N HIS A 205 5.85 9.64 -1.03
CA HIS A 205 6.05 10.58 0.09
C HIS A 205 7.54 10.75 0.41
N ILE A 206 8.30 9.65 0.43
CA ILE A 206 9.74 9.67 0.69
C ILE A 206 10.47 10.52 -0.35
N LEU A 207 10.18 10.32 -1.63
CA LEU A 207 10.77 11.12 -2.71
C LEU A 207 10.36 12.60 -2.63
N ASN A 208 9.13 12.90 -2.23
CA ASN A 208 8.67 14.26 -2.02
C ASN A 208 9.42 14.93 -0.85
N HIS A 209 9.51 14.25 0.30
CA HIS A 209 10.23 14.74 1.47
C HIS A 209 11.73 14.91 1.21
N ALA A 210 12.36 14.00 0.46
CA ALA A 210 13.76 14.16 0.03
C ALA A 210 13.96 15.52 -0.67
N ASN A 211 13.12 15.81 -1.67
CA ASN A 211 13.17 17.09 -2.40
C ASN A 211 12.94 18.30 -1.48
N GLN A 212 11.96 18.22 -0.57
CA GLN A 212 11.67 19.29 0.39
C GLN A 212 12.83 19.55 1.38
N GLN A 213 13.58 18.50 1.74
CA GLN A 213 14.74 18.55 2.62
C GLN A 213 16.03 18.93 1.89
N GLY A 214 15.98 19.15 0.57
CA GLY A 214 17.15 19.42 -0.25
C GLY A 214 18.08 18.21 -0.40
N ILE A 215 17.57 17.00 -0.17
CA ILE A 215 18.27 15.74 -0.45
C ILE A 215 18.10 15.46 -1.94
N PRO A 216 19.19 15.39 -2.73
CA PRO A 216 19.12 15.02 -4.14
C PRO A 216 18.39 13.70 -4.37
N VAL A 217 17.53 13.68 -5.40
CA VAL A 217 16.89 12.47 -5.91
C VAL A 217 17.49 12.13 -7.26
N TYR A 218 18.01 10.92 -7.39
CA TYR A 218 18.68 10.45 -8.60
C TYR A 218 17.82 9.47 -9.37
N THR A 219 17.78 9.62 -10.69
CA THR A 219 17.36 8.58 -11.62
C THR A 219 18.59 7.90 -12.21
N ILE A 220 18.69 6.59 -12.03
CA ILE A 220 19.88 5.78 -12.31
C ILE A 220 19.53 4.69 -13.31
N ASN A 221 20.28 4.64 -14.39
CA ASN A 221 20.18 3.63 -15.45
C ASN A 221 21.57 3.18 -15.90
N GLN A 222 21.65 2.38 -16.96
CA GLN A 222 22.91 1.85 -17.47
C GLN A 222 23.92 2.94 -17.85
N ASP A 223 23.46 4.11 -18.30
CA ASP A 223 24.34 5.16 -18.82
C ASP A 223 25.09 5.90 -17.71
N ASN A 224 24.50 5.97 -16.51
CA ASN A 224 25.02 6.81 -15.43
C ASN A 224 25.37 6.05 -14.13
N VAL A 225 25.07 4.74 -14.04
CA VAL A 225 25.23 3.94 -12.82
C VAL A 225 26.62 4.06 -12.18
N ASP A 226 27.69 4.03 -12.98
CA ASP A 226 29.06 4.09 -12.46
C ASP A 226 29.44 5.47 -11.90
N SER A 227 28.75 6.53 -12.34
CA SER A 227 28.97 7.89 -11.86
C SER A 227 28.08 8.26 -10.67
N VAL A 228 26.86 7.72 -10.60
CA VAL A 228 25.86 8.09 -9.60
C VAL A 228 25.89 7.17 -8.38
N LEU A 229 26.03 5.85 -8.57
CA LEU A 229 25.98 4.88 -7.46
C LEU A 229 27.02 5.15 -6.34
N PRO A 230 28.25 5.63 -6.63
CA PRO A 230 29.20 6.01 -5.59
C PRO A 230 28.76 7.21 -4.73
N GLN A 231 27.88 8.08 -5.24
CA GLN A 231 27.40 9.28 -4.55
C GLN A 231 26.35 8.96 -3.48
N LEU A 232 25.64 7.83 -3.62
CA LEU A 232 24.61 7.47 -2.66
C LEU A 232 25.21 7.08 -1.31
N GLU A 233 24.55 7.41 -0.19
CA GLU A 233 25.01 7.10 1.17
C GLU A 233 24.43 5.78 1.72
N TYR A 234 24.19 4.79 0.85
CA TYR A 234 23.76 3.44 1.24
C TYR A 234 24.92 2.48 1.46
N ASP A 235 24.64 1.38 2.19
CA ASP A 235 25.59 0.29 2.36
C ASP A 235 25.92 -0.44 1.04
N SER A 236 26.97 -1.26 1.07
CA SER A 236 27.43 -1.99 -0.12
C SER A 236 26.40 -3.00 -0.64
N ALA A 237 25.58 -3.58 0.24
CA ALA A 237 24.60 -4.58 -0.16
C ALA A 237 23.46 -3.94 -0.96
N LYS A 238 22.92 -2.81 -0.49
CA LYS A 238 21.90 -2.03 -1.18
C LYS A 238 22.41 -1.44 -2.50
N LYS A 239 23.66 -0.94 -2.53
CA LYS A 239 24.28 -0.49 -3.79
C LYS A 239 24.44 -1.63 -4.80
N GLN A 240 24.77 -2.83 -4.33
CA GLN A 240 24.86 -4.01 -5.20
C GLN A 240 23.49 -4.45 -5.73
N GLU A 241 22.46 -4.39 -4.90
CA GLU A 241 21.06 -4.63 -5.30
C GLU A 241 20.63 -3.67 -6.43
N PHE A 242 20.88 -2.37 -6.26
CA PHE A 242 20.60 -1.38 -7.31
C PHE A 242 21.36 -1.66 -8.60
N ARG A 243 22.66 -1.98 -8.51
CA ARG A 243 23.46 -2.36 -9.68
C ARG A 243 22.91 -3.60 -10.40
N ASN A 244 22.43 -4.59 -9.66
CA ASN A 244 21.85 -5.80 -10.24
C ASN A 244 20.55 -5.51 -10.99
N LEU A 245 19.65 -4.70 -10.41
CA LEU A 245 18.42 -4.25 -11.05
C LEU A 245 18.72 -3.47 -12.34
N ILE A 246 19.68 -2.55 -12.31
CA ILE A 246 20.10 -1.78 -13.49
C ILE A 246 20.72 -2.70 -14.56
N ASN A 247 21.53 -3.68 -14.17
CA ASN A 247 22.06 -4.73 -15.06
C ASN A 247 20.99 -5.60 -15.71
N ASN A 248 19.82 -5.72 -15.07
CA ASN A 248 18.65 -6.38 -15.62
C ASN A 248 17.76 -5.44 -16.46
N GLY A 249 18.29 -4.27 -16.87
CA GLY A 249 17.60 -3.32 -17.75
C GLY A 249 16.59 -2.42 -17.05
N LYS A 250 16.58 -2.37 -15.71
CA LYS A 250 15.70 -1.48 -14.95
C LYS A 250 16.30 -0.08 -14.78
N GLU A 251 15.44 0.89 -14.57
CA GLU A 251 15.80 2.24 -14.14
C GLU A 251 15.37 2.42 -12.67
N ILE A 252 16.20 3.06 -11.85
CA ILE A 252 15.92 3.29 -10.43
C ILE A 252 15.77 4.77 -10.16
N THR A 253 14.75 5.18 -9.41
CA THR A 253 14.68 6.53 -8.83
C THR A 253 14.76 6.46 -7.31
N VAL A 254 15.77 7.09 -6.70
CA VAL A 254 16.12 6.93 -5.28
C VAL A 254 16.72 8.22 -4.71
N PRO A 255 16.47 8.60 -3.44
CA PRO A 255 17.18 9.72 -2.82
C PRO A 255 18.66 9.38 -2.57
N GLU A 256 19.52 10.38 -2.42
CA GLU A 256 20.94 10.20 -2.14
C GLU A 256 21.18 9.36 -0.88
N ARG A 257 20.32 9.52 0.13
CA ARG A 257 20.44 8.93 1.46
C ARG A 257 19.05 8.77 2.09
N ASP A 258 19.00 8.11 3.25
CA ASP A 258 17.78 7.96 4.03
C ASP A 258 17.14 9.32 4.38
N VAL A 259 15.82 9.33 4.39
CA VAL A 259 14.94 10.48 4.64
C VAL A 259 14.28 10.32 5.99
N THR A 260 14.13 11.42 6.73
CA THR A 260 13.40 11.44 7.99
C THR A 260 12.03 12.10 7.81
N ILE A 261 10.94 11.43 8.19
CA ILE A 261 9.56 11.92 8.10
C ILE A 261 8.89 11.71 9.46
N ASN A 262 8.59 12.78 10.19
CA ASN A 262 8.02 12.72 11.54
C ASN A 262 8.60 11.63 12.50
N GLY A 263 9.91 11.43 12.49
CA GLY A 263 10.59 10.41 13.31
C GLY A 263 10.71 9.01 12.68
N TRP A 264 10.00 8.74 11.58
CA TRP A 264 10.32 7.63 10.68
C TRP A 264 11.64 7.94 9.95
N ASN A 265 12.50 6.93 9.80
CA ASN A 265 13.78 7.05 9.10
C ASN A 265 13.99 5.83 8.20
N GLY A 266 14.22 6.07 6.91
CA GLY A 266 14.51 5.04 5.93
C GLY A 266 14.56 5.63 4.52
N THR A 267 14.54 4.76 3.52
CA THR A 267 14.53 5.16 2.11
C THR A 267 13.39 4.50 1.35
N GLY A 268 13.05 5.08 0.21
CA GLY A 268 12.06 4.59 -0.73
C GLY A 268 12.56 4.82 -2.14
N TYR A 269 12.33 3.85 -3.03
CA TYR A 269 12.81 3.93 -4.41
C TYR A 269 11.86 3.27 -5.39
N ILE A 270 11.90 3.74 -6.63
CA ILE A 270 11.12 3.23 -7.75
C ILE A 270 12.04 2.34 -8.57
N VAL A 271 11.58 1.14 -8.92
CA VAL A 271 12.21 0.27 -9.94
C VAL A 271 11.31 0.25 -11.15
N LEU A 272 11.69 1.00 -12.18
CA LEU A 272 10.91 1.17 -13.39
C LEU A 272 11.39 0.22 -14.49
N ASN A 273 10.46 -0.40 -15.21
CA ASN A 273 10.69 -0.99 -16.50
C ASN A 273 10.62 0.10 -17.59
N PRO A 274 11.74 0.49 -18.21
CA PRO A 274 11.74 1.56 -19.21
C PRO A 274 11.00 1.18 -20.50
N ASP A 275 10.73 -0.09 -20.76
CA ASP A 275 10.10 -0.52 -22.01
C ASP A 275 8.58 -0.27 -22.03
N ASP A 276 7.90 -0.48 -20.91
CA ASP A 276 6.44 -0.42 -20.80
C ASP A 276 5.92 0.52 -19.71
N GLY A 277 6.82 1.15 -18.94
CA GLY A 277 6.48 2.11 -17.90
C GLY A 277 5.87 1.51 -16.63
N THR A 278 5.83 0.18 -16.52
CA THR A 278 5.47 -0.48 -15.26
C THR A 278 6.58 -0.26 -14.24
N GLY A 279 6.25 -0.19 -12.95
CA GLY A 279 7.25 0.01 -11.91
C GLY A 279 6.83 -0.55 -10.57
N GLU A 280 7.82 -0.92 -9.78
CA GLU A 280 7.70 -1.31 -8.38
C GLU A 280 8.10 -0.13 -7.51
N TYR A 281 7.35 0.09 -6.42
CA TYR A 281 7.52 1.22 -5.51
C TYR A 281 7.83 0.65 -4.13
N ILE A 282 9.09 0.76 -3.72
CA ILE A 282 9.64 -0.04 -2.62
C ILE A 282 10.11 0.86 -1.47
N ILE A 283 9.75 0.50 -0.23
CA ILE A 283 10.32 1.09 0.99
C ILE A 283 11.36 0.14 1.57
N SER A 284 12.49 0.68 2.02
CA SER A 284 13.53 -0.10 2.72
C SER A 284 12.97 -0.85 3.92
N GLY A 285 13.27 -2.14 4.03
CA GLY A 285 12.66 -3.05 5.02
C GLY A 285 11.82 -4.16 4.38
N GLY A 286 11.65 -4.14 3.05
CA GLY A 286 10.87 -5.14 2.31
C GLY A 286 9.37 -4.85 2.33
N LEU A 287 8.97 -3.64 2.71
CA LEU A 287 7.59 -3.19 2.66
C LEU A 287 7.35 -2.53 1.29
N SER A 288 6.36 -3.04 0.55
CA SER A 288 5.89 -2.45 -0.70
C SER A 288 4.55 -1.78 -0.42
N GLY A 289 4.58 -0.66 0.29
CA GLY A 289 3.35 -0.13 0.85
C GLY A 289 3.48 1.26 1.44
N GLY A 290 2.44 1.69 2.13
CA GLY A 290 2.43 2.90 2.92
C GLY A 290 2.08 2.64 4.38
N CYS A 291 2.48 3.55 5.25
CA CYS A 291 2.17 3.47 6.68
C CYS A 291 2.08 4.86 7.31
N THR A 292 1.48 4.93 8.50
CA THR A 292 1.55 6.14 9.33
C THR A 292 2.98 6.38 9.80
N ALA A 293 3.50 7.62 9.72
CA ALA A 293 4.88 7.90 10.12
C ALA A 293 5.15 7.75 11.62
N THR A 294 4.10 7.73 12.45
CA THR A 294 4.19 7.52 13.90
C THR A 294 3.22 6.43 14.37
N PRO A 295 3.54 5.68 15.44
CA PRO A 295 2.62 4.70 16.02
C PRO A 295 1.35 5.36 16.55
N ILE A 296 0.26 4.59 16.60
CA ILE A 296 -1.02 5.07 17.12
C ILE A 296 -1.10 4.74 18.62
N VAL A 297 -1.41 5.73 19.47
CA VAL A 297 -1.43 5.62 20.95
C VAL A 297 -2.84 5.39 21.55
N ASP A 298 -3.01 4.24 22.23
CA ASP A 298 -4.16 3.59 22.91
C ASP A 298 -5.60 4.20 22.95
N PHE A 299 -6.57 3.27 22.80
CA PHE A 299 -8.02 3.21 23.09
C PHE A 299 -8.96 4.38 22.74
N LEU A 300 -8.56 5.65 22.92
CA LEU A 300 -9.33 6.81 22.42
C LEU A 300 -9.38 6.85 20.88
N ILE A 301 -8.51 6.04 20.27
CA ILE A 301 -8.29 5.90 18.83
C ILE A 301 -9.52 5.39 18.10
N PHE A 302 -10.23 4.37 18.58
CA PHE A 302 -11.26 3.71 17.77
C PHE A 302 -12.38 4.68 17.38
N THR A 303 -12.82 5.52 18.31
CA THR A 303 -13.79 6.59 18.02
C THR A 303 -13.24 7.61 17.03
N VAL A 304 -11.97 8.03 17.19
CA VAL A 304 -11.29 8.96 16.27
C VAL A 304 -11.13 8.36 14.87
N ILE A 305 -10.82 7.06 14.79
CA ILE A 305 -10.66 6.32 13.54
C ILE A 305 -11.99 6.21 12.80
N ILE A 306 -13.05 5.87 13.52
CA ILE A 306 -14.41 5.78 12.95
C ILE A 306 -14.83 7.15 12.41
N LEU A 307 -14.69 8.21 13.21
CA LEU A 307 -14.99 9.59 12.83
C LEU A 307 -14.24 10.02 11.56
N ALA A 308 -12.94 9.74 11.53
CA ALA A 308 -12.05 10.00 10.41
C ALA A 308 -12.52 9.34 9.10
N ILE A 309 -12.85 8.04 9.16
CA ILE A 309 -13.31 7.29 8.00
C ILE A 309 -14.68 7.78 7.52
N ILE A 310 -15.58 8.11 8.44
CA ILE A 310 -16.89 8.70 8.12
C ILE A 310 -16.74 10.07 7.46
N TYR A 311 -15.74 10.86 7.88
CA TYR A 311 -15.43 12.15 7.26
C TYR A 311 -14.82 12.02 5.86
N LEU A 312 -14.18 10.88 5.54
CA LEU A 312 -13.71 10.58 4.18
C LEU A 312 -14.85 10.17 3.23
N ALA A 313 -15.92 9.58 3.75
CA ALA A 313 -17.03 9.06 2.96
C ALA A 313 -17.61 10.03 1.92
N PRO A 314 -17.86 11.33 2.21
CA PRO A 314 -18.40 12.27 1.24
C PRO A 314 -17.44 12.57 0.07
N ILE A 315 -16.13 12.29 0.24
CA ILE A 315 -15.13 12.43 -0.81
C ILE A 315 -15.14 11.18 -1.69
N ILE A 316 -15.28 9.99 -1.10
CA ILE A 316 -15.19 8.71 -1.82
C ILE A 316 -16.50 8.32 -2.51
N LEU A 317 -17.67 8.55 -1.88
CA LEU A 317 -18.95 8.09 -2.41
C LEU A 317 -19.34 8.66 -3.79
N PRO A 318 -19.13 9.97 -4.07
CA PRO A 318 -19.39 10.53 -5.40
C PRO A 318 -18.46 9.99 -6.49
N ILE A 319 -17.34 9.36 -6.11
CA ILE A 319 -16.33 8.84 -7.02
C ILE A 319 -16.74 7.48 -7.60
N ILE A 320 -17.48 6.68 -6.82
CA ILE A 320 -17.87 5.31 -7.17
C ILE A 320 -19.31 5.23 -7.75
N ALA A 321 -20.13 6.27 -7.53
CA ALA A 321 -21.50 6.39 -8.08
C ALA A 321 -21.52 6.60 -9.61
#